data_AF-A0A940ZE01-F1
#
_entry.id   AF-A0A940ZE01-F1
#
_cell.length_a   1.000
_cell.length_b   1.000
_cell.length_c   1.000
_cell.angle_alpha   90.00
_cell.angle_beta   90.00
_cell.angle_gamma   90.00
#
_symmetry.space_group_name_H-M   'P 1'
#
loop_
_entity.id
_entity.type
_entity.pdbx_description
1 polymer ?
#
loop_
_entity_poly.entity_id
_entity_poly.type
_entity_poly.pdbx_seq_one_letter_code
_entity_poly.pdbx_strand_id
1 'polypeptide(L)' 'ITHLGILAFDPSLREMVLTAVHPGIEPAEVKANTGWDLKVSATLKVTEPPTSEELDLFRKLDPERRFLKVK' A
#
# COMPACT_ATOMS: atom_id res chain seq x y z
N ILE A 1 1.03 6.33 -1.98
CA ILE A 1 0.49 4.94 -1.91
C ILE A 1 0.82 4.29 -3.25
N THR A 2 1.31 3.05 -3.23
CA THR A 2 1.70 2.28 -4.43
C THR A 2 0.97 0.94 -4.43
N HIS A 3 1.23 0.07 -5.41
CA HIS A 3 0.68 -1.28 -5.43
C HIS A 3 1.24 -2.21 -4.34
N LEU A 4 2.36 -1.84 -3.72
CA LEU A 4 3.07 -2.68 -2.74
C LEU A 4 2.91 -2.17 -1.30
N GLY A 5 2.64 -0.87 -1.12
CA GLY A 5 2.50 -0.29 0.20
C GLY A 5 2.37 1.23 0.23
N ILE A 6 2.64 1.80 1.39
CA ILE A 6 2.56 3.23 1.67
C ILE A 6 3.96 3.74 1.99
N LEU A 7 4.40 4.72 1.20
CA LEU A 7 5.59 5.51 1.48
C LEU A 7 5.14 6.89 1.96
N ALA A 8 5.80 7.43 2.97
CA ALA A 8 5.56 8.77 3.49
C ALA A 8 6.89 9.49 3.72
N PHE A 9 6.87 10.82 3.74
CA PHE A 9 8.04 11.62 4.10
C PHE A 9 8.26 11.57 5.60
N ASP A 10 9.46 11.16 6.00
CA ASP A 10 9.94 11.31 7.37
C ASP A 10 10.46 12.76 7.54
N PRO A 11 9.85 13.57 8.43
CA PRO A 11 10.23 14.97 8.59
C PRO A 11 11.63 15.16 9.21
N SER A 12 12.14 14.17 9.94
CA SER A 12 13.47 14.19 10.55
C SER A 12 14.57 13.85 9.53
N LEU A 13 14.30 12.89 8.65
CA LEU A 13 15.24 12.46 7.61
C LEU A 13 15.13 13.28 6.32
N ARG A 14 13.98 13.93 6.10
CA ARG A 14 13.60 14.61 4.84
C ARG A 14 13.62 13.67 3.62
N GLU A 15 13.36 12.39 3.84
CA GLU A 15 13.36 11.34 2.82
C GLU A 15 12.04 10.58 2.86
N MET A 16 11.71 9.91 1.75
CA MET A 16 10.61 8.96 1.73
C MET A 16 11.01 7.65 2.40
N VAL A 17 10.17 7.19 3.32
CA VAL A 17 10.35 5.93 4.04
C VAL A 17 9.12 5.04 3.85
N LEU A 18 9.34 3.72 3.87
CA LEU A 18 8.25 2.74 3.84
C LEU A 18 7.57 2.69 5.20
N THR A 19 6.30 3.07 5.27
CA THR A 19 5.52 3.13 6.52
C THR A 19 4.49 2.02 6.64
N ALA A 20 4.02 1.47 5.51
CA ALA A 20 3.20 0.26 5.52
C ALA A 20 3.42 -0.59 4.26
N VAL A 21 3.23 -1.90 4.40
CA VAL A 21 3.11 -2.85 3.28
C VAL A 21 1.66 -3.30 3.13
N HIS A 22 1.25 -3.65 1.92
CA HIS A 22 -0.06 -4.29 1.72
C HIS A 22 -0.02 -5.76 2.17
N PRO A 23 -1.19 -6.38 2.46
CA PRO A 23 -1.22 -7.77 2.94
C PRO A 23 -0.49 -8.74 2.00
N GLY A 24 0.43 -9.52 2.57
CA GLY A 24 1.21 -10.51 1.83
C GLY A 24 2.44 -9.97 1.09
N ILE A 25 2.75 -8.68 1.22
CA ILE A 25 3.96 -8.07 0.63
C ILE A 25 5.07 -7.95 1.68
N GLU A 26 6.26 -8.46 1.33
CA GLU A 26 7.45 -8.33 2.18
C GLU A 26 8.17 -6.99 1.93
N PRO A 27 8.75 -6.34 2.96
CA PRO A 27 9.49 -5.08 2.78
C PRO A 27 10.65 -5.20 1.79
N ALA A 28 11.26 -6.38 1.70
CA ALA A 28 12.33 -6.68 0.75
C ALA A 28 11.87 -6.54 -0.70
N GLU A 29 10.63 -6.94 -1.02
CA GLU A 29 10.07 -6.79 -2.36
C GLU A 29 9.90 -5.32 -2.74
N VAL A 30 9.44 -4.49 -1.79
CA VAL A 30 9.32 -3.05 -2.00
C VAL A 30 10.69 -2.43 -2.28
N LYS A 31 11.71 -2.80 -1.51
CA LYS A 31 13.10 -2.34 -1.73
C LYS A 31 13.62 -2.75 -3.09
N ALA A 32 13.40 -4.00 -3.50
CA ALA A 32 13.84 -4.49 -4.81
C ALA A 32 13.18 -3.73 -5.99
N ASN A 33 11.96 -3.24 -5.80
CA ASN A 33 11.23 -2.44 -6.78
C ASN A 33 11.47 -0.92 -6.64
N THR A 34 12.37 -0.50 -5.77
CA THR A 34 12.66 0.92 -5.52
C THR A 34 14.09 1.25 -5.95
N GLY A 35 14.25 2.27 -6.81
CA GLY A 35 15.53 2.61 -7.45
C GLY A 35 16.56 3.29 -6.54
N TRP A 36 16.32 3.38 -5.23
CA TRP A 36 17.22 3.97 -4.23
C TRP A 36 17.17 3.16 -2.94
N ASP A 37 18.07 3.44 -1.99
CA ASP A 37 18.09 2.78 -0.69
C ASP A 37 16.88 3.22 0.16
N LEU A 38 15.76 2.54 -0.02
CA LEU A 38 14.51 2.83 0.68
C LEU A 38 14.61 2.41 2.14
N LYS A 39 14.55 3.40 3.03
CA LYS A 39 14.46 3.16 4.48
C LYS A 39 13.09 2.62 4.87
N VAL A 40 13.07 1.77 5.88
CA VAL A 40 11.86 1.16 6.44
C VAL A 40 11.61 1.76 7.81
N SER A 41 10.37 2.18 8.07
CA SER A 41 9.98 2.71 9.36
C SER A 41 10.14 1.65 10.46
N ALA A 42 10.65 2.05 11.63
CA ALA A 42 10.68 1.20 12.82
C ALA A 42 9.27 0.76 13.28
N THR A 43 8.24 1.52 12.87
CA THR A 43 6.83 1.25 13.16
C THR A 43 6.09 0.78 11.91
N LEU A 44 6.75 0.02 11.04
CA LEU A 44 6.17 -0.53 9.82
C LEU A 44 4.87 -1.29 10.13
N LYS A 45 3.81 -0.98 9.38
CA LYS A 45 2.50 -1.62 9.51
C LYS A 45 2.15 -2.46 8.29
N VAL A 46 1.14 -3.31 8.44
CA VAL A 46 0.41 -3.90 7.33
C VAL A 46 -0.88 -3.12 7.17
N THR A 47 -1.25 -2.72 5.95
CA THR A 47 -2.53 -2.05 5.72
C THR A 47 -3.68 -3.01 5.93
N GLU A 48 -4.75 -2.54 6.56
CA GLU A 48 -5.95 -3.34 6.76
C GLU A 48 -6.63 -3.64 5.41
N PRO A 49 -7.06 -4.89 5.17
CA PRO A 49 -7.86 -5.19 4.00
C PRO A 49 -9.21 -4.48 4.07
N PRO A 50 -9.81 -4.10 2.94
CA PRO A 50 -11.16 -3.51 2.92
C PRO A 50 -12.18 -4.44 3.57
N THR A 51 -13.13 -3.85 4.29
CA THR A 51 -14.24 -4.58 4.91
C THR A 51 -15.23 -5.08 3.85
N SER A 52 -16.07 -6.05 4.21
CA SER A 52 -17.14 -6.53 3.33
C SER A 52 -18.12 -5.43 2.93
N GLU A 53 -18.46 -4.53 3.86
CA GLU A 53 -19.38 -3.42 3.63
C GLU A 53 -18.80 -2.40 2.63
N GLU A 54 -17.53 -2.06 2.79
CA GLU A 54 -16.83 -1.17 1.85
C GLU A 54 -16.74 -1.78 0.45
N LEU A 55 -16.45 -3.09 0.37
CA LEU A 55 -16.42 -3.80 -0.91
C LEU A 55 -17.79 -3.85 -1.58
N ASP A 56 -18.86 -4.08 -0.81
CA ASP A 56 -20.23 -4.11 -1.32
C ASP A 56 -20.69 -2.74 -1.79
N LEU A 57 -20.36 -1.67 -1.06
CA LEU A 57 -20.60 -0.31 -1.49
C LEU A 57 -19.84 -0.01 -2.79
N PHE A 58 -18.55 -0.36 -2.85
CA PHE A 58 -17.74 -0.09 -4.04
C PHE A 58 -18.24 -0.83 -5.28
N ARG A 59 -18.71 -2.09 -5.14
CA ARG A 59 -19.35 -2.85 -6.23
C ARG A 59 -20.62 -2.19 -6.75
N LYS A 60 -21.37 -1.48 -5.90
CA LYS A 60 -22.55 -0.69 -6.31
C LYS A 60 -22.16 0.60 -7.03
N LEU A 61 -21.04 1.22 -6.64
CA LEU A 61 -20.52 2.45 -7.23
C LEU A 61 -19.81 2.20 -8.58
N ASP A 62 -19.23 1.02 -8.77
CA ASP A 62 -18.56 0.61 -10.01
C ASP A 62 -19.27 -0.60 -10.68
N PRO A 63 -20.55 -0.45 -11.11
CA PRO A 63 -21.31 -1.55 -11.67
C PRO A 63 -20.73 -2.03 -13.02
N GLU A 64 -20.08 -1.12 -13.75
CA GLU A 64 -19.43 -1.40 -15.05
C GLU A 64 -18.00 -1.96 -14.89
N ARG A 65 -17.50 -2.14 -13.66
CA ARG A 65 -16.16 -2.69 -13.37
C ARG A 65 -15.02 -1.95 -14.04
N ARG A 66 -15.07 -0.62 -14.06
CA ARG A 66 -14.00 0.22 -14.61
C ARG A 66 -12.75 0.16 -13.73
N PHE A 67 -12.91 -0.13 -12.44
CA PHE A 67 -11.83 -0.16 -11.45
C PHE A 67 -11.68 -1.54 -10.79
N LEU A 68 -12.79 -2.22 -10.45
CA LEU A 68 -12.74 -3.59 -9.91
C LEU A 68 -12.48 -4.62 -11.01
N LYS A 69 -11.25 -5.13 -11.08
CA LYS A 69 -10.92 -6.28 -11.93
C LYS A 69 -11.32 -7.58 -11.23
N VAL A 70 -11.89 -8.52 -11.98
CA VAL A 70 -12.08 -9.90 -11.50
C VAL A 70 -10.72 -10.56 -11.44
N LYS A 71 -10.39 -11.13 -10.29
CA LYS A 71 -9.15 -11.87 -10.07
C LYS A 71 -9.27 -13.28 -10.62
#